data_AF-A0A7J7JB07-F1
#
_entry.id   AF-A0A7J7JB07-F1
#
_cell.length_a   1.000
_cell.length_b   1.000
_cell.length_c   1.000
_cell.angle_alpha   90.00
_cell.angle_beta   90.00
_cell.angle_gamma   90.00
#
_symmetry.space_group_name_H-M   'P 1'
#
loop_
_entity.id
_entity.type
_entity.pdbx_description
1 polymer ?
#
loop_
_entity_poly.entity_id
_entity_poly.type
_entity_poly.pdbx_seq_one_letter_code
_entity_poly.pdbx_strand_id
1 'polypeptide(L)'
;MLKSKIFVKKTKRGGILKIVREHYLRDDILCGFESCELCYKRKGAEDPMEICNGDHESRDVRPSSQQTNICLSDQLLVTFDGKQETHVLIPDTNVVLHQVDVLEDDSVKNVVILATVVEEVRHQSLTIYKRLRDLIANPEKHFYVFINEHHNETYVERVRGETANDRNDRAIRVASHWYSSHLAKHTNVKVVLLTNDRENLKLKDYLSKLKGTNDLLDKVANLEHTEKLTSREKFEYPSHVSPAELKRGLTSGKFLKGSFRASRDNYLEGEVLADGQDQPIFIQGGFSC
;
A
#
# COMPACT_ATOMS: atom_id res chain seq x y z
N MET A 1 -10.74 17.76 16.94
CA MET A 1 -11.96 18.17 16.20
C MET A 1 -12.76 16.94 15.77
N LEU A 2 -14.10 16.94 15.87
CA LEU A 2 -14.94 15.82 15.42
C LEU A 2 -15.49 16.06 14.01
N LYS A 3 -15.38 15.06 13.14
CA LYS A 3 -15.93 15.04 11.78
C LYS A 3 -16.78 13.78 11.58
N SER A 4 -17.68 13.78 10.60
CA SER A 4 -18.47 12.60 10.22
C SER A 4 -18.02 12.06 8.86
N LYS A 5 -17.56 10.80 8.81
CA LYS A 5 -17.23 10.09 7.57
C LYS A 5 -18.44 9.31 7.10
N ILE A 6 -18.99 9.71 5.95
CA ILE A 6 -20.19 9.12 5.35
C ILE A 6 -19.81 8.39 4.07
N PHE A 7 -20.19 7.13 3.92
CA PHE A 7 -19.97 6.35 2.71
C PHE A 7 -21.08 5.33 2.48
N VAL A 8 -21.20 4.86 1.23
CA VAL A 8 -22.20 3.87 0.83
C VAL A 8 -21.53 2.52 0.64
N LYS A 9 -22.14 1.45 1.15
CA LYS A 9 -21.66 0.08 1.03
C LYS A 9 -22.74 -0.81 0.42
N LYS A 10 -22.38 -1.55 -0.63
CA LYS A 10 -23.22 -2.64 -1.16
C LYS A 10 -23.07 -3.87 -0.27
N THR A 11 -24.19 -4.41 0.19
CA THR A 11 -24.24 -5.63 1.00
C THR A 11 -24.04 -6.87 0.13
N LYS A 12 -23.72 -8.01 0.76
CA LYS A 12 -23.63 -9.31 0.07
C LYS A 12 -24.91 -9.69 -0.68
N ARG A 13 -26.08 -9.21 -0.20
CA ARG A 13 -27.40 -9.45 -0.82
C ARG A 13 -27.79 -8.39 -1.87
N GLY A 14 -26.86 -7.52 -2.26
CA GLY A 14 -27.10 -6.50 -3.29
C GLY A 14 -27.78 -5.21 -2.81
N GLY A 15 -28.31 -5.17 -1.59
CA GLY A 15 -28.85 -3.95 -0.97
C GLY A 15 -27.78 -2.90 -0.73
N ILE A 16 -28.17 -1.62 -0.77
CA ILE A 16 -27.30 -0.46 -0.63
C ILE A 16 -27.52 0.14 0.76
N LEU A 17 -26.44 0.31 1.56
CA LEU A 17 -26.50 0.90 2.90
C LEU A 17 -25.64 2.16 2.98
N LYS A 18 -26.19 3.21 3.60
CA LYS A 18 -25.44 4.41 3.99
C LYS A 18 -24.85 4.19 5.38
N ILE A 19 -23.53 4.27 5.50
CA ILE A 19 -22.80 4.14 6.76
C ILE A 19 -22.29 5.52 7.16
N VAL A 20 -22.53 5.89 8.42
CA VAL A 20 -22.02 7.11 9.04
C VAL A 20 -21.10 6.68 10.18
N ARG A 21 -19.87 7.19 10.20
CA ARG A 21 -18.90 6.96 11.27
C ARG A 21 -18.36 8.28 11.78
N GLU A 22 -18.10 8.35 13.07
CA GLU A 22 -17.36 9.43 13.66
C GLU A 22 -15.88 9.35 13.26
N HIS A 23 -15.28 10.51 13.03
CA HIS A 23 -13.88 10.65 12.69
C HIS A 23 -13.26 11.74 13.56
N TYR A 24 -12.38 11.33 14.47
CA TYR A 24 -11.71 12.20 15.41
C TYR A 24 -10.39 12.68 14.82
N LEU A 25 -10.26 14.01 14.69
CA LEU A 25 -9.02 14.69 14.33
C LEU A 25 -8.30 15.15 15.60
N ARG A 26 -7.00 14.92 15.60
CA ARG A 26 -6.07 15.05 16.71
C ARG A 26 -4.93 15.97 16.35
N ASP A 27 -4.46 16.73 17.34
CA ASP A 27 -3.31 17.64 17.23
C ASP A 27 -2.06 17.08 17.95
N ASP A 28 -2.20 15.93 18.62
CA ASP A 28 -1.18 15.29 19.46
C ASP A 28 -0.48 14.09 18.78
N ILE A 29 -0.66 13.94 17.47
CA ILE A 29 0.04 12.92 16.67
C ILE A 29 1.44 13.46 16.33
N LEU A 30 2.47 12.74 16.76
CA LEU A 30 3.87 13.13 16.62
C LEU A 30 4.36 12.92 15.18
N CYS A 31 5.43 13.63 14.80
CA CYS A 31 6.05 13.47 13.49
C CYS A 31 7.03 12.28 13.39
N GLY A 32 7.39 11.66 14.53
CA GLY A 32 8.27 10.49 14.61
C GLY A 32 9.75 10.79 14.88
N PHE A 33 10.13 12.07 14.92
CA PHE A 33 11.49 12.54 15.28
C PHE A 33 11.62 12.81 16.78
N GLU A 34 12.72 12.33 17.37
CA GLU A 34 13.04 12.58 18.78
C GLU A 34 13.42 14.03 19.05
N SER A 35 14.09 14.66 18.09
CA SER A 35 14.56 16.04 18.20
C SER A 35 13.49 17.08 17.87
N CYS A 36 12.25 16.68 17.58
CA CYS A 36 11.22 17.62 17.13
C CYS A 36 10.60 18.41 18.29
N GLU A 37 11.18 19.56 18.60
CA GLU A 37 10.70 20.43 19.67
C GLU A 37 9.24 20.88 19.52
N LEU A 38 8.71 21.06 18.30
CA LEU A 38 7.29 21.45 18.13
C LEU A 38 6.34 20.39 18.63
N CYS A 39 6.64 19.12 18.36
CA CYS A 39 5.79 18.02 18.75
C CYS A 39 5.76 17.88 20.28
N TYR A 40 6.89 18.12 20.96
CA TYR A 40 6.94 18.14 22.42
C TYR A 40 6.29 19.37 23.05
N LYS A 41 6.53 20.57 22.50
CA LYS A 41 5.88 21.81 22.96
C LYS A 41 4.35 21.73 22.87
N ARG A 42 3.81 21.10 21.81
CA ARG A 42 2.36 20.88 21.64
C ARG A 42 1.76 19.91 22.66
N LYS A 43 2.55 18.99 23.22
CA LYS A 43 2.09 18.07 24.26
C LYS A 43 1.95 18.70 25.64
N GLY A 44 2.42 19.95 25.84
CA GLY A 44 2.39 20.61 27.14
C GLY A 44 3.29 19.94 28.19
N ALA A 45 4.32 19.20 27.76
CA ALA A 45 5.31 18.64 28.67
C ALA A 45 6.33 19.73 29.02
N GLU A 46 6.43 20.08 30.30
CA GLU A 46 7.36 21.10 30.79
C GLU A 46 8.83 20.62 30.85
N ASP A 47 9.11 19.34 30.54
CA ASP A 47 10.49 18.83 30.55
C ASP A 47 10.76 17.77 29.44
N PRO A 48 11.80 17.95 28.59
CA PRO A 48 12.16 17.00 27.53
C PRO A 48 12.74 15.65 28.01
N MET A 49 12.95 15.45 29.32
CA MET A 49 13.76 14.34 29.84
C MET A 49 12.99 13.24 30.60
N GLU A 50 11.67 13.36 30.80
CA GLU A 50 10.85 12.32 31.47
C GLU A 50 10.36 11.19 30.55
N ILE A 51 10.73 11.18 29.27
CA ILE A 51 10.16 10.24 28.28
C ILE A 51 11.06 9.00 28.04
N CYS A 52 12.31 8.99 28.51
CA CYS A 52 13.28 7.96 28.14
C CYS A 52 13.68 6.96 29.24
N ASN A 53 13.33 7.14 30.52
CA ASN A 53 13.63 6.16 31.56
C ASN A 53 12.41 5.92 32.47
N GLY A 54 11.59 4.94 32.09
CA GLY A 54 10.43 4.48 32.87
C GLY A 54 10.66 3.11 33.50
N ASP A 55 11.71 2.96 34.30
CA ASP A 55 11.84 1.84 35.25
C ASP A 55 11.00 2.18 36.49
N HIS A 56 9.73 1.79 36.53
CA HIS A 56 9.02 1.68 37.80
C HIS A 56 7.89 0.64 37.73
N GLU A 57 8.11 -0.46 38.44
CA GLU A 57 7.09 -1.40 38.87
C GLU A 57 5.95 -0.67 39.61
N SER A 58 4.75 -0.62 39.05
CA SER A 58 3.48 -0.78 39.78
C SER A 58 2.24 -0.67 38.88
N ARG A 59 1.54 -1.80 38.76
CA ARG A 59 0.06 -1.96 38.71
C ARG A 59 -0.73 -0.87 37.98
N ASP A 60 -0.87 -1.03 36.66
CA ASP A 60 -2.16 -1.15 35.97
C ASP A 60 -1.93 -1.46 34.49
N VAL A 61 -2.26 -2.68 34.09
CA VAL A 61 -2.09 -3.17 32.72
C VAL A 61 -3.13 -2.51 31.82
N ARG A 62 -2.76 -1.41 31.17
CA ARG A 62 -3.45 -0.91 29.96
C ARG A 62 -2.93 -1.70 28.75
N PRO A 63 -3.79 -2.10 27.79
CA PRO A 63 -3.37 -2.91 26.66
C PRO A 63 -2.45 -2.10 25.72
N SER A 64 -1.18 -2.48 25.73
CA SER A 64 -0.13 -2.35 24.70
C SER A 64 -0.60 -1.90 23.31
N SER A 65 -0.86 -0.60 23.13
CA SER A 65 -1.19 -0.03 21.80
C SER A 65 -0.80 1.43 21.61
N GLN A 66 -0.02 2.01 22.52
CA GLN A 66 0.54 3.36 22.38
C GLN A 66 2.03 3.36 22.75
N GLN A 67 2.82 2.55 22.05
CA GLN A 67 4.25 2.77 22.02
C GLN A 67 4.45 4.03 21.16
N THR A 68 4.84 5.14 21.80
CA THR A 68 5.36 6.33 21.12
C THR A 68 6.70 5.95 20.50
N ASN A 69 6.66 5.16 19.44
CA ASN A 69 7.83 4.71 18.72
C ASN A 69 8.33 5.90 17.89
N ILE A 70 9.09 6.75 18.57
CA ILE A 70 10.03 7.67 17.96
C ILE A 70 11.06 6.79 17.26
N CYS A 71 11.10 6.85 15.93
CA CYS A 71 11.88 5.91 15.12
C CYS A 71 12.73 6.61 14.07
N LEU A 72 12.51 7.90 13.80
CA LEU A 72 13.26 8.66 12.81
C LEU A 72 14.46 9.33 13.46
N SER A 73 15.59 9.31 12.75
CA SER A 73 16.84 9.94 13.20
C SER A 73 17.22 11.10 12.29
N ASP A 74 17.53 12.25 12.86
CA ASP A 74 18.06 13.41 12.13
C ASP A 74 19.58 13.27 11.83
N GLN A 75 20.23 12.26 12.40
CA GLN A 75 21.67 12.01 12.28
C GLN A 75 22.04 11.07 11.12
N LEU A 76 21.05 10.42 10.49
CA LEU A 76 21.28 9.52 9.36
C LEU A 76 21.56 10.30 8.08
N LEU A 77 22.83 10.63 7.88
CA LEU A 77 23.31 11.29 6.67
C LEU A 77 23.35 10.34 5.48
N VAL A 78 22.89 10.84 4.34
CA VAL A 78 23.06 10.20 3.04
C VAL A 78 23.86 11.10 2.11
N THR A 79 24.63 10.48 1.22
CA THR A 79 25.31 11.23 0.14
C THR A 79 24.41 11.28 -1.08
N PHE A 80 23.80 12.43 -1.33
CA PHE A 80 22.89 12.65 -2.45
C PHE A 80 23.46 13.75 -3.35
N ASP A 81 23.69 13.43 -4.63
CA ASP A 81 24.22 14.35 -5.64
C ASP A 81 25.50 15.08 -5.18
N GLY A 82 26.39 14.32 -4.53
CA GLY A 82 27.66 14.82 -4.00
C GLY A 82 27.58 15.62 -2.69
N LYS A 83 26.38 15.80 -2.11
CA LYS A 83 26.16 16.51 -0.84
C LYS A 83 25.79 15.55 0.29
N GLN A 84 26.22 15.86 1.51
CA GLN A 84 25.76 15.17 2.72
C GLN A 84 24.49 15.87 3.22
N GLU A 85 23.36 15.17 3.15
CA GLU A 85 22.05 15.67 3.59
C GLU A 85 21.32 14.56 4.35
N THR A 86 20.44 14.91 5.30
CA THR A 86 19.55 13.96 5.96
C THR A 86 18.21 13.97 5.24
N HIS A 87 17.77 12.81 4.76
CA HIS A 87 16.50 12.66 4.05
C HIS A 87 15.47 11.89 4.88
N VAL A 88 14.20 12.23 4.68
CA VAL A 88 13.05 11.40 5.04
C VAL A 88 12.31 11.03 3.77
N LEU A 89 12.03 9.74 3.63
CA LEU A 89 11.34 9.20 2.48
C LEU A 89 9.86 9.00 2.83
N ILE A 90 8.97 9.51 2.00
CA ILE A 90 7.54 9.23 2.08
C ILE A 90 7.16 8.50 0.78
N PRO A 91 6.99 7.17 0.78
CA PRO A 91 6.55 6.46 -0.41
C PRO A 91 5.06 6.60 -0.63
N ASP A 92 4.66 6.69 -1.90
CA ASP A 92 3.28 6.51 -2.33
C ASP A 92 2.85 5.03 -2.26
N THR A 93 1.57 4.77 -2.52
CA THR A 93 1.04 3.40 -2.51
C THR A 93 1.71 2.51 -3.56
N ASN A 94 1.95 3.03 -4.77
CA ASN A 94 2.48 2.24 -5.89
C ASN A 94 3.93 1.82 -5.68
N VAL A 95 4.76 2.68 -5.08
CA VAL A 95 6.13 2.36 -4.67
C VAL A 95 6.10 1.23 -3.65
N VAL A 96 5.23 1.28 -2.64
CA VAL A 96 5.14 0.17 -1.68
C VAL A 96 4.64 -1.12 -2.33
N LEU A 97 3.64 -1.05 -3.21
CA LEU A 97 3.07 -2.24 -3.86
C LEU A 97 4.03 -2.96 -4.79
N HIS A 98 4.84 -2.20 -5.53
CA HIS A 98 5.63 -2.75 -6.63
C HIS A 98 7.14 -2.72 -6.38
N GLN A 99 7.61 -1.99 -5.36
CA GLN A 99 9.02 -1.76 -5.08
C GLN A 99 9.37 -2.04 -3.62
N VAL A 100 8.62 -2.92 -2.95
CA VAL A 100 8.90 -3.30 -1.55
C VAL A 100 10.31 -3.88 -1.38
N ASP A 101 10.83 -4.58 -2.40
CA ASP A 101 12.18 -5.15 -2.39
C ASP A 101 13.27 -4.08 -2.28
N VAL A 102 13.02 -2.88 -2.84
CA VAL A 102 13.88 -1.70 -2.68
C VAL A 102 13.79 -1.16 -1.25
N LEU A 103 12.57 -1.11 -0.69
CA LEU A 103 12.36 -0.66 0.69
C LEU A 103 12.94 -1.61 1.73
N GLU A 104 13.11 -2.89 1.40
CA GLU A 104 13.72 -3.89 2.27
C GLU A 104 15.23 -3.74 2.41
N ASP A 105 15.90 -3.18 1.41
CA ASP A 105 17.36 -3.04 1.40
C ASP A 105 17.90 -2.16 2.54
N ASP A 106 18.98 -2.59 3.19
CA ASP A 106 19.54 -1.95 4.39
C ASP A 106 19.99 -0.51 4.20
N SER A 107 20.27 -0.10 2.96
CA SER A 107 20.61 1.28 2.63
C SER A 107 19.41 2.24 2.71
N VAL A 108 18.17 1.71 2.65
CA VAL A 108 16.94 2.50 2.77
C VAL A 108 16.51 2.56 4.23
N LYS A 109 16.68 3.75 4.82
CA LYS A 109 16.30 4.10 6.20
C LYS A 109 15.51 5.41 6.24
N ASN A 110 14.98 5.77 7.41
CA ASN A 110 14.20 6.99 7.63
C ASN A 110 12.98 7.11 6.70
N VAL A 111 12.07 6.15 6.81
CA VAL A 111 10.88 6.10 5.97
C VAL A 111 9.63 6.39 6.79
N VAL A 112 8.84 7.37 6.36
CA VAL A 112 7.53 7.67 6.92
C VAL A 112 6.45 7.05 6.03
N ILE A 113 5.77 6.05 6.58
CA ILE A 113 4.65 5.39 5.93
C ILE A 113 3.35 6.03 6.42
N LEU A 114 2.57 6.58 5.50
CA LEU A 114 1.28 7.19 5.84
C LEU A 114 0.21 6.12 6.10
N ALA A 115 -0.68 6.36 7.06
CA ALA A 115 -1.77 5.43 7.37
C ALA A 115 -2.70 5.17 6.16
N THR A 116 -2.88 6.16 5.29
CA THR A 116 -3.57 5.99 3.99
C THR A 116 -2.91 4.92 3.13
N VAL A 117 -1.58 4.95 3.03
CA VAL A 117 -0.78 3.98 2.24
C VAL A 117 -0.87 2.59 2.87
N VAL A 118 -0.74 2.48 4.20
CA VAL A 118 -0.86 1.19 4.92
C VAL A 118 -2.20 0.51 4.64
N GLU A 119 -3.30 1.25 4.76
CA GLU A 119 -4.64 0.70 4.59
C GLU A 119 -4.92 0.33 3.13
N GLU A 120 -4.39 1.11 2.18
CA GLU A 120 -4.53 0.81 0.77
C GLU A 120 -3.73 -0.45 0.37
N VAL A 121 -2.47 -0.55 0.81
CA VAL A 121 -1.64 -1.75 0.61
C VAL A 121 -2.30 -2.98 1.22
N ARG A 122 -2.90 -2.87 2.41
CA ARG A 122 -3.64 -3.96 3.06
C ARG A 122 -4.82 -4.45 2.21
N HIS A 123 -5.56 -3.53 1.58
CA HIS A 123 -6.69 -3.88 0.72
C HIS A 123 -6.27 -4.46 -0.62
N GLN A 124 -5.14 -4.03 -1.17
CA GLN A 124 -4.66 -4.49 -2.47
C GLN A 124 -3.86 -5.81 -2.38
N SER A 125 -2.96 -5.96 -1.40
CA SER A 125 -2.12 -7.14 -1.24
C SER A 125 -1.75 -7.40 0.22
N LEU A 126 -2.37 -8.42 0.82
CA LEU A 126 -2.05 -8.86 2.19
C LEU A 126 -0.61 -9.36 2.33
N THR A 127 0.00 -9.86 1.25
CA THR A 127 1.40 -10.31 1.25
C THR A 127 2.36 -9.13 1.41
N ILE A 128 2.17 -8.07 0.61
CA ILE A 128 3.00 -6.87 0.72
C ILE A 128 2.74 -6.16 2.05
N TYR A 129 1.49 -6.14 2.51
CA TYR A 129 1.16 -5.60 3.83
C TYR A 129 1.92 -6.30 4.97
N LYS A 130 2.06 -7.63 4.93
CA LYS A 130 2.85 -8.39 5.93
C LYS A 130 4.32 -7.97 5.88
N ARG A 131 4.93 -7.95 4.70
CA ARG A 131 6.33 -7.49 4.51
C ARG A 131 6.54 -6.07 5.02
N LEU A 132 5.62 -5.15 4.71
CA LEU A 132 5.64 -3.78 5.21
C LEU A 132 5.55 -3.72 6.75
N ARG A 133 4.73 -4.57 7.37
CA ARG A 133 4.62 -4.67 8.83
C ARG A 133 5.91 -5.17 9.46
N ASP A 134 6.59 -6.13 8.83
CA ASP A 134 7.90 -6.63 9.29
C ASP A 134 8.97 -5.52 9.20
N LEU A 135 8.95 -4.70 8.15
CA LEU A 135 9.80 -3.52 8.03
C LEU A 135 9.54 -2.46 9.10
N ILE A 136 8.27 -2.18 9.39
CA ILE A 136 7.88 -1.25 10.45
C ILE A 136 8.30 -1.76 11.84
N ALA A 137 8.30 -3.08 12.04
CA ALA A 137 8.71 -3.69 13.31
C ALA A 137 10.23 -3.69 13.51
N ASN A 138 11.03 -3.52 12.44
CA ASN A 138 12.48 -3.53 12.52
C ASN A 138 13.02 -2.13 12.91
N PRO A 139 13.61 -1.97 14.12
CA PRO A 139 14.12 -0.67 14.57
C PRO A 139 15.29 -0.14 13.72
N GLU A 140 16.14 -1.01 13.17
CA GLU A 140 17.31 -0.63 12.36
C GLU A 140 16.94 0.06 11.05
N LYS A 141 15.70 -0.16 10.59
CA LYS A 141 15.18 0.43 9.35
C LYS A 141 14.65 1.84 9.56
N HIS A 142 14.33 2.23 10.80
CA HIS A 142 13.77 3.56 11.11
C HIS A 142 12.50 3.86 10.31
N PHE A 143 11.56 2.91 10.29
CA PHE A 143 10.25 3.08 9.65
C PHE A 143 9.26 3.60 10.68
N TYR A 144 8.57 4.69 10.33
CA TYR A 144 7.59 5.33 11.20
C TYR A 144 6.22 5.38 10.51
N VAL A 145 5.15 5.03 11.22
CA VAL A 145 3.79 5.13 10.69
C VAL A 145 3.15 6.43 11.17
N PHE A 146 2.89 7.33 10.23
CA PHE A 146 2.20 8.59 10.52
C PHE A 146 0.71 8.49 10.23
N ILE A 147 -0.11 8.79 11.24
CA ILE A 147 -1.56 8.64 11.19
C ILE A 147 -2.20 9.91 10.59
N ASN A 148 -1.93 10.17 9.31
CA ASN A 148 -2.40 11.36 8.58
C ASN A 148 -3.94 11.50 8.55
N GLU A 149 -4.69 10.41 8.49
CA GLU A 149 -6.16 10.47 8.50
C GLU A 149 -6.72 11.09 9.79
N HIS A 150 -6.04 10.91 10.92
CA HIS A 150 -6.48 11.43 12.21
C HIS A 150 -5.74 12.70 12.62
N HIS A 151 -4.80 13.20 11.83
CA HIS A 151 -4.06 14.40 12.16
C HIS A 151 -4.76 15.63 11.57
N ASN A 152 -5.02 16.64 12.40
CA ASN A 152 -5.87 17.76 12.06
C ASN A 152 -5.39 18.56 10.83
N GLU A 153 -4.08 18.79 10.70
CA GLU A 153 -3.54 19.60 9.60
C GLU A 153 -3.31 18.81 8.30
N THR A 154 -3.35 17.47 8.36
CA THR A 154 -3.07 16.60 7.19
C THR A 154 -4.29 15.80 6.74
N TYR A 155 -5.38 15.85 7.52
CA TYR A 155 -6.63 15.25 7.13
C TYR A 155 -7.25 15.95 5.91
N VAL A 156 -7.66 15.14 4.95
CA VAL A 156 -8.26 15.61 3.72
C VAL A 156 -9.68 15.07 3.57
N GLU A 157 -10.64 15.97 3.43
CA GLU A 157 -12.04 15.63 3.13
C GLU A 157 -12.23 15.29 1.65
N ARG A 158 -13.25 14.45 1.38
CA ARG A 158 -13.57 14.05 0.03
C ARG A 158 -14.29 15.19 -0.73
N VAL A 159 -13.76 15.57 -1.88
CA VAL A 159 -14.35 16.54 -2.80
C VAL A 159 -15.38 15.86 -3.72
N ARG A 160 -16.41 16.59 -4.11
CA ARG A 160 -17.44 16.07 -5.01
C ARG A 160 -16.85 15.78 -6.39
N GLY A 161 -17.05 14.57 -6.89
CA GLY A 161 -16.60 14.15 -8.21
C GLY A 161 -15.21 13.49 -8.25
N GLU A 162 -14.45 13.50 -7.14
CA GLU A 162 -13.16 12.81 -7.09
C GLU A 162 -13.30 11.32 -6.77
N THR A 163 -12.39 10.50 -7.33
CA THR A 163 -12.31 9.08 -7.00
C THR A 163 -11.67 8.86 -5.63
N ALA A 164 -11.76 7.63 -5.10
CA ALA A 164 -11.07 7.31 -3.85
C ALA A 164 -9.55 7.40 -4.00
N ASN A 165 -9.02 7.06 -5.18
CA ASN A 165 -7.60 7.14 -5.50
C ASN A 165 -7.13 8.59 -5.50
N ASP A 166 -7.81 9.48 -6.24
CA ASP A 166 -7.44 10.90 -6.31
C ASP A 166 -7.41 11.56 -4.92
N ARG A 167 -8.35 11.17 -4.05
CA ARG A 167 -8.41 11.63 -2.66
C ARG A 167 -7.20 11.14 -1.86
N ASN A 168 -6.82 9.88 -2.01
CA ASN A 168 -5.67 9.29 -1.32
C ASN A 168 -4.37 9.94 -1.79
N ASP A 169 -4.19 10.12 -3.11
CA ASP A 169 -3.02 10.79 -3.69
C ASP A 169 -2.90 12.23 -3.16
N ARG A 170 -4.02 12.95 -3.08
CA ARG A 170 -4.07 14.27 -2.46
C ARG A 170 -3.71 14.23 -0.98
N ALA A 171 -4.22 13.26 -0.23
CA ALA A 171 -3.88 13.09 1.19
C ALA A 171 -2.38 12.82 1.40
N ILE A 172 -1.75 12.04 0.51
CA ILE A 172 -0.30 11.81 0.52
C ILE A 172 0.44 13.13 0.25
N ARG A 173 0.08 13.87 -0.80
CA ARG A 173 0.70 15.16 -1.14
C ARG A 173 0.57 16.19 -0.01
N VAL A 174 -0.60 16.30 0.63
CA VAL A 174 -0.81 17.19 1.78
C VAL A 174 0.06 16.79 2.96
N ALA A 175 0.13 15.49 3.28
CA ALA A 175 0.99 15.02 4.37
C ALA A 175 2.48 15.25 4.08
N SER A 176 2.94 15.02 2.85
CA SER A 176 4.33 15.32 2.45
C SER A 176 4.65 16.80 2.55
N HIS A 177 3.74 17.66 2.09
CA HIS A 177 3.90 19.11 2.22
C HIS A 177 3.93 19.57 3.68
N TRP A 178 3.07 18.97 4.52
CA TRP A 178 3.08 19.22 5.96
C TRP A 178 4.42 18.84 6.59
N TYR A 179 4.95 17.64 6.29
CA TYR A 179 6.26 17.21 6.79
C TYR A 179 7.37 18.17 6.36
N SER A 180 7.38 18.59 5.10
CA SER A 180 8.37 19.55 4.60
C SER A 180 8.28 20.88 5.34
N SER A 181 7.08 21.43 5.51
CA SER A 181 6.86 22.69 6.21
C SER A 181 7.09 22.60 7.73
N HIS A 182 6.85 21.43 8.32
CA HIS A 182 7.00 21.17 9.74
C HIS A 182 8.48 21.03 10.12
N LEU A 183 9.23 20.22 9.37
CA LEU A 183 10.64 19.96 9.64
C LEU A 183 11.52 21.18 9.31
N ALA A 184 11.23 21.90 8.23
CA ALA A 184 12.01 23.09 7.83
C ALA A 184 12.08 24.20 8.90
N LYS A 185 11.17 24.18 9.88
CA LYS A 185 11.15 25.16 10.96
C LYS A 185 12.13 24.85 12.10
N HIS A 186 12.63 23.63 12.22
CA HIS A 186 13.44 23.18 13.39
C HIS A 186 14.60 22.26 13.04
N THR A 187 14.59 21.63 11.87
CA THR A 187 15.63 20.69 11.43
C THR A 187 16.02 20.98 9.98
N ASN A 188 17.22 20.54 9.59
CA ASN A 188 17.68 20.61 8.19
C ASN A 188 17.37 19.32 7.41
N VAL A 189 16.31 18.61 7.82
CA VAL A 189 15.92 17.34 7.22
C VAL A 189 15.09 17.60 5.96
N LYS A 190 15.51 16.99 4.84
CA LYS A 190 14.82 17.12 3.57
C LYS A 190 13.78 16.02 3.39
N VAL A 191 12.57 16.41 3.02
CA VAL A 191 11.48 15.46 2.78
C VAL A 191 11.41 15.13 1.30
N VAL A 192 11.42 13.83 0.99
CA VAL A 192 11.37 13.31 -0.37
C VAL A 192 10.14 12.42 -0.51
N LEU A 193 9.18 12.85 -1.33
CA LEU A 193 8.07 12.01 -1.76
C LEU A 193 8.56 11.07 -2.86
N LEU A 194 8.52 9.77 -2.61
CA LEU A 194 8.83 8.74 -3.60
C LEU A 194 7.54 8.31 -4.28
N THR A 195 7.50 8.46 -5.60
CA THR A 195 6.33 8.10 -6.38
C THR A 195 6.73 7.63 -7.76
N ASN A 196 5.85 6.88 -8.41
CA ASN A 196 6.02 6.47 -9.80
C ASN A 196 5.21 7.35 -10.78
N ASP A 197 4.51 8.38 -10.28
CA ASP A 197 3.75 9.31 -11.11
C ASP A 197 4.67 10.26 -11.90
N ARG A 198 4.20 10.70 -13.08
CA ARG A 198 4.99 11.48 -14.03
C ARG A 198 5.41 12.87 -13.55
N GLU A 199 4.71 13.45 -12.56
CA GLU A 199 4.89 14.85 -12.13
C GLU A 199 5.88 15.04 -10.96
N ASN A 200 6.30 13.95 -10.32
CA ASN A 200 7.07 13.99 -9.07
C ASN A 200 8.40 13.23 -9.22
N LEU A 201 9.31 13.37 -8.24
CA LEU A 201 10.61 12.68 -8.29
C LEU A 201 10.40 11.17 -8.29
N LYS A 202 10.78 10.53 -9.41
CA LYS A 202 10.66 9.09 -9.56
C LYS A 202 11.64 8.37 -8.65
N LEU A 203 11.23 7.19 -8.15
CA LEU A 203 12.11 6.34 -7.34
C LEU A 203 13.46 6.07 -8.05
N LYS A 204 13.44 5.79 -9.36
CA LYS A 204 14.66 5.58 -10.16
C LYS A 204 15.59 6.79 -10.14
N ASP A 205 15.03 7.99 -10.33
CA ASP A 205 15.79 9.25 -10.37
C ASP A 205 16.37 9.60 -8.99
N TYR A 206 15.66 9.23 -7.92
CA TYR A 206 16.15 9.37 -6.56
C TYR A 206 17.33 8.42 -6.30
N LEU A 207 17.18 7.14 -6.63
CA LEU A 207 18.20 6.12 -6.41
C LEU A 207 19.47 6.37 -7.22
N SER A 208 19.37 6.88 -8.46
CA SER A 208 20.54 7.19 -9.30
C SER A 208 21.40 8.31 -8.75
N LYS A 209 20.83 9.18 -7.91
CA LYS A 209 21.54 10.31 -7.28
C LYS A 209 22.10 9.98 -5.91
N LEU A 210 21.72 8.83 -5.36
CA LEU A 210 22.21 8.35 -4.07
C LEU A 210 23.55 7.63 -4.30
N LYS A 211 24.55 7.88 -3.46
CA LYS A 211 25.86 7.20 -3.57
C LYS A 211 25.77 5.79 -2.97
N GLY A 212 26.33 4.79 -3.66
CA GLY A 212 26.43 3.42 -3.13
C GLY A 212 25.20 2.55 -3.41
N THR A 213 24.34 2.96 -4.35
CA THR A 213 23.05 2.32 -4.66
C THR A 213 23.01 1.70 -6.05
N ASN A 214 24.17 1.43 -6.66
CA ASN A 214 24.20 0.81 -7.99
C ASN A 214 23.48 -0.54 -7.99
N ASP A 215 23.64 -1.34 -6.92
CA ASP A 215 22.97 -2.64 -6.77
C ASP A 215 21.47 -2.51 -6.47
N LEU A 216 21.01 -1.33 -5.98
CA LEU A 216 19.59 -1.06 -5.75
C LEU A 216 18.83 -0.80 -7.05
N LEU A 217 19.49 -0.23 -8.05
CA LEU A 217 18.85 0.04 -9.35
C LEU A 217 18.39 -1.27 -10.02
N ASP A 218 19.13 -2.36 -9.82
CA ASP A 218 18.79 -3.68 -10.32
C ASP A 218 17.56 -4.29 -9.61
N LYS A 219 17.31 -3.89 -8.36
CA LYS A 219 16.12 -4.30 -7.59
C LYS A 219 14.86 -3.54 -7.98
N VAL A 220 14.96 -2.46 -8.75
CA VAL A 220 13.78 -1.69 -9.16
C VAL A 220 12.98 -2.45 -10.21
N ALA A 221 11.77 -2.87 -9.84
CA ALA A 221 10.87 -3.59 -10.73
C ALA A 221 10.55 -2.76 -11.99
N ASN A 222 10.60 -3.42 -13.15
CA ASN A 222 10.24 -2.81 -14.42
C ASN A 222 8.73 -2.88 -14.65
N LEU A 223 8.02 -1.86 -14.15
CA LEU A 223 6.55 -1.75 -14.21
C LEU A 223 5.98 -1.87 -15.63
N GLU A 224 6.68 -1.36 -16.66
CA GLU A 224 6.23 -1.47 -18.07
C GLU A 224 6.19 -2.92 -18.57
N HIS A 225 7.03 -3.78 -17.99
CA HIS A 225 7.06 -5.21 -18.30
C HIS A 225 6.05 -5.99 -17.43
N THR A 226 5.79 -5.51 -16.21
CA THR A 226 4.85 -6.12 -15.26
C THR A 226 3.40 -5.88 -15.68
N GLU A 227 3.04 -4.69 -16.18
CA GLU A 227 1.69 -4.40 -16.69
C GLU A 227 1.25 -5.31 -17.85
N LYS A 228 2.21 -5.80 -18.65
CA LYS A 228 1.96 -6.82 -19.69
C LYS A 228 1.63 -8.21 -19.12
N LEU A 229 2.00 -8.48 -17.86
CA LEU A 229 1.71 -9.74 -17.16
C LEU A 229 0.56 -9.60 -16.14
N THR A 230 0.35 -8.39 -15.60
CA THR A 230 -0.64 -8.07 -14.57
C THR A 230 -1.84 -7.29 -15.09
N SER A 231 -1.97 -7.11 -16.40
CA SER A 231 -3.28 -7.01 -17.07
C SER A 231 -4.02 -8.34 -16.90
N ARG A 232 -4.27 -8.71 -15.64
CA ARG A 232 -5.55 -9.22 -15.20
C ARG A 232 -6.59 -8.16 -15.54
N GLU A 233 -6.85 -7.96 -16.84
CA GLU A 233 -8.22 -7.79 -17.26
C GLU A 233 -8.99 -8.81 -16.44
N LYS A 234 -9.96 -8.34 -15.65
CA LYS A 234 -10.86 -9.19 -14.88
C LYS A 234 -11.18 -10.39 -15.77
N PHE A 235 -10.62 -11.54 -15.44
CA PHE A 235 -10.71 -12.71 -16.27
C PHE A 235 -12.15 -13.19 -16.16
N GLU A 236 -12.99 -12.72 -17.08
CA GLU A 236 -14.39 -13.07 -17.14
C GLU A 236 -14.52 -14.28 -18.07
N TYR A 237 -14.92 -15.41 -17.49
CA TYR A 237 -15.29 -16.58 -18.27
C TYR A 237 -16.45 -16.21 -19.20
N PRO A 238 -16.46 -16.71 -20.45
CA PRO A 238 -17.61 -16.57 -21.32
C PRO A 238 -18.89 -17.05 -20.62
N SER A 239 -19.97 -16.31 -20.79
CA SER A 239 -21.26 -16.75 -20.26
C SER A 239 -21.69 -18.06 -20.93
N HIS A 240 -22.17 -19.01 -20.14
CA HIS A 240 -22.71 -20.26 -20.69
C HIS A 240 -23.88 -20.00 -21.64
N VAL A 241 -23.98 -20.80 -22.69
CA VAL A 241 -25.13 -20.80 -23.60
C VAL A 241 -26.43 -21.13 -22.87
N SER A 242 -27.54 -20.58 -23.36
CA SER A 242 -28.84 -20.82 -22.73
C SER A 242 -29.27 -22.30 -22.86
N PRO A 243 -30.10 -22.83 -21.93
CA PRO A 243 -30.59 -24.20 -22.03
C PRO A 243 -31.36 -24.50 -23.32
N ALA A 244 -32.02 -23.50 -23.90
CA ALA A 244 -32.75 -23.63 -25.17
C ALA A 244 -31.79 -23.77 -26.36
N GLU A 245 -30.72 -22.98 -26.40
CA GLU A 245 -29.68 -23.07 -27.42
C GLU A 245 -28.89 -24.36 -27.31
N LEU A 246 -28.55 -24.78 -26.09
CA LEU A 246 -27.83 -26.03 -25.84
C LEU A 246 -28.62 -27.23 -26.38
N LYS A 247 -29.93 -27.30 -26.11
CA LYS A 247 -30.80 -28.36 -26.68
C LYS A 247 -30.84 -28.31 -28.21
N ARG A 248 -31.05 -27.13 -28.81
CA ARG A 248 -31.06 -26.99 -30.27
C ARG A 248 -29.73 -27.42 -30.89
N GLY A 249 -28.61 -27.02 -30.29
CA GLY A 249 -27.27 -27.35 -30.77
C GLY A 249 -26.94 -28.83 -30.64
N LEU A 250 -27.40 -29.51 -29.59
CA LEU A 250 -27.28 -30.97 -29.47
C LEU A 250 -28.12 -31.69 -30.53
N THR A 251 -29.38 -31.29 -30.73
CA THR A 251 -30.26 -31.91 -31.74
C THR A 251 -29.77 -31.66 -33.17
N SER A 252 -29.21 -30.48 -33.44
CA SER A 252 -28.66 -30.15 -34.76
C SER A 252 -27.27 -30.73 -35.02
N GLY A 253 -26.68 -31.45 -34.05
CA GLY A 253 -25.31 -31.96 -34.13
C GLY A 253 -24.21 -30.88 -34.08
N LYS A 254 -24.57 -29.63 -33.75
CA LYS A 254 -23.61 -28.52 -33.61
C LYS A 254 -22.79 -28.64 -32.32
N PHE A 255 -23.39 -29.21 -31.27
CA PHE A 255 -22.73 -29.47 -30.00
C PHE A 255 -22.63 -30.97 -29.76
N LEU A 256 -21.52 -31.37 -29.14
CA LEU A 256 -21.32 -32.71 -28.63
C LEU A 256 -21.35 -32.66 -27.11
N LYS A 257 -21.93 -33.68 -26.49
CA LYS A 257 -21.90 -33.88 -25.05
C LYS A 257 -20.91 -34.99 -24.73
N GLY A 258 -20.16 -34.83 -23.64
CA GLY A 258 -19.18 -35.82 -23.21
C GLY A 258 -18.76 -35.64 -21.77
N SER A 259 -17.92 -36.56 -21.30
CA SER A 259 -17.32 -36.50 -19.96
C SER A 259 -15.97 -35.80 -20.01
N PHE A 260 -15.84 -34.69 -19.27
CA PHE A 260 -14.59 -33.93 -19.16
C PHE A 260 -13.67 -34.54 -18.10
N ARG A 261 -12.38 -34.67 -18.44
CA ARG A 261 -11.30 -35.15 -17.58
C ARG A 261 -10.17 -34.12 -17.59
N ALA A 262 -9.94 -33.48 -16.45
CA ALA A 262 -8.82 -32.56 -16.30
C ALA A 262 -7.49 -33.32 -16.20
N SER A 263 -6.43 -32.75 -16.77
CA SER A 263 -5.07 -33.25 -16.55
C SER A 263 -4.63 -33.05 -15.09
N ARG A 264 -3.83 -34.00 -14.58
CA ARG A 264 -3.26 -33.90 -13.22
C ARG A 264 -2.02 -33.01 -13.19
N ASP A 265 -1.33 -32.91 -14.32
CA ASP A 265 -0.01 -32.27 -14.42
C ASP A 265 -0.10 -30.85 -14.95
N ASN A 266 -1.14 -30.52 -15.73
CA ASN A 266 -1.36 -29.18 -16.27
C ASN A 266 -2.82 -28.72 -16.10
N TYR A 267 -3.03 -27.65 -15.33
CA TYR A 267 -4.36 -27.10 -15.05
C TYR A 267 -5.01 -26.43 -16.27
N LEU A 268 -4.25 -26.16 -17.33
CA LEU A 268 -4.75 -25.60 -18.58
C LEU A 268 -5.12 -26.68 -19.61
N GLU A 269 -5.11 -27.95 -19.24
CA GLU A 269 -5.33 -29.07 -20.14
C GLU A 269 -6.40 -30.03 -19.63
N GLY A 270 -7.19 -30.56 -20.55
CA GLY A 270 -8.16 -31.61 -20.27
C GLY A 270 -8.64 -32.29 -21.54
N GLU A 271 -9.40 -33.35 -21.37
CA GLU A 271 -9.93 -34.17 -22.45
C GLU A 271 -11.43 -34.38 -22.27
N VAL A 272 -12.20 -34.34 -23.35
CA VAL A 272 -13.62 -34.69 -23.37
C VAL A 272 -13.83 -35.91 -24.23
N LEU A 273 -14.30 -37.00 -23.62
CA LEU A 273 -14.81 -38.14 -24.39
C LEU A 273 -16.27 -37.85 -24.76
N ALA A 274 -16.51 -37.46 -26.01
CA ALA A 274 -17.83 -37.17 -26.54
C ALA A 274 -18.62 -38.45 -26.82
N ASP A 275 -19.93 -38.41 -26.58
CA ASP A 275 -20.84 -39.51 -26.84
C ASP A 275 -20.81 -39.86 -28.34
N GLY A 276 -20.40 -41.09 -28.67
CA GLY A 276 -20.27 -41.56 -30.06
C GLY A 276 -18.93 -41.25 -30.74
N GLN A 277 -17.92 -40.78 -30.00
CA GLN A 277 -16.53 -40.65 -30.48
C GLN A 277 -15.63 -41.67 -29.79
N ASP A 278 -14.75 -42.31 -30.56
CA ASP A 278 -13.78 -43.28 -30.03
C ASP A 278 -12.52 -42.62 -29.45
N GLN A 279 -12.23 -41.39 -29.87
CA GLN A 279 -11.07 -40.62 -29.41
C GLN A 279 -11.50 -39.44 -28.53
N PRO A 280 -10.78 -39.18 -27.43
CA PRO A 280 -11.02 -38.00 -26.61
C PRO A 280 -10.62 -36.72 -27.34
N ILE A 281 -11.43 -35.67 -27.17
CA ILE A 281 -11.18 -34.34 -27.72
C ILE A 281 -10.33 -33.57 -26.71
N PHE A 282 -9.13 -33.18 -27.10
CA PHE A 282 -8.24 -32.38 -26.25
C PHE A 282 -8.69 -30.93 -26.16
N ILE A 283 -8.65 -30.37 -24.95
CA ILE A 283 -9.02 -29.00 -24.62
C ILE A 283 -7.83 -28.35 -23.94
N GLN A 284 -7.39 -27.21 -24.48
CA GLN A 284 -6.27 -26.44 -23.94
C GLN A 284 -6.65 -24.97 -23.74
N GLY A 285 -6.18 -24.39 -22.64
CA GLY A 285 -6.33 -22.98 -22.31
C GLY A 285 -7.48 -22.70 -21.34
N GLY A 286 -7.41 -21.54 -20.68
CA GLY A 286 -8.38 -21.14 -19.65
C GLY A 286 -9.76 -20.72 -20.18
N PHE A 287 -9.98 -20.72 -21.50
CA PHE A 287 -11.18 -20.23 -22.19
C PHE A 287 -11.92 -21.31 -23.01
N SER A 288 -11.43 -22.54 -23.03
CA SER A 288 -11.88 -23.56 -23.99
C SER A 288 -13.03 -24.44 -23.48
N CYS A 289 -13.78 -23.98 -22.47
CA CYS A 289 -14.96 -24.64 -21.90
C CYS A 289 -16.18 -23.72 -21.87
#